data_AF-A0A7V8DFC7-F1
#
_entry.id   AF-A0A7V8DFC7-F1
#
_cell.length_a   1.000
_cell.length_b   1.000
_cell.length_c   1.000
_cell.angle_alpha   90.00
_cell.angle_beta   90.00
_cell.angle_gamma   90.00
#
_symmetry.space_group_name_H-M   'P 1'
#
loop_
_entity.id
_entity.type
_entity.pdbx_description
1 polymer ?
#
loop_
_entity_poly.entity_id
_entity_poly.type
_entity_poly.pdbx_seq_one_letter_code
_entity_poly.pdbx_strand_id
1 'polypeptide(L)'
;MFIAGKDNREARRQADQGWSVRQRTLKSSIGCTGIGLHCGQRINMTLHPAEPDTGIVFRRSGVAANGGVIPALWSQVVDTRLCTVIGNTDGVVVGTVEHLLAAFAGVCIDNVVVEINGPEVPIMDGSAAPFVFLMECAGFCEQNALRRAIRLRKKVQVREGDRLAVLYPTAGGFSVGCEIVFPSRVVARQAHVVAVNPPVFSAEISRARTFGFLEEVAQLRAAGLARGGSL
;
A
#
# COMPACT_ATOMS: atom_id res chain seq x y z
N MET A 1 -0.86 -19.80 22.64
CA MET A 1 -1.68 -21.02 22.54
C MET A 1 -2.80 -20.70 21.56
N PHE A 2 -2.66 -21.08 20.29
CA PHE A 2 -3.67 -20.79 19.28
C PHE A 2 -4.81 -21.80 19.46
N ILE A 3 -5.98 -21.31 19.88
CA ILE A 3 -7.18 -22.14 19.96
C ILE A 3 -7.68 -22.36 18.54
N ALA A 4 -7.52 -23.60 18.06
CA ALA A 4 -8.27 -24.12 16.95
C ALA A 4 -9.74 -24.31 17.38
N GLY A 5 -10.67 -23.88 16.54
CA GLY A 5 -12.08 -24.28 16.68
C GLY A 5 -13.08 -23.17 16.39
N LYS A 6 -13.43 -23.01 15.11
CA LYS A 6 -14.82 -22.90 14.63
C LYS A 6 -14.82 -23.10 13.11
N ASP A 7 -15.93 -23.65 12.63
CA ASP A 7 -16.09 -24.32 11.35
C ASP A 7 -15.59 -23.49 10.13
N ASN A 8 -14.64 -24.05 9.39
CA ASN A 8 -13.80 -23.33 8.42
C ASN A 8 -14.37 -23.35 6.98
N ARG A 9 -15.65 -23.72 6.80
CA ARG A 9 -16.26 -23.81 5.46
C ARG A 9 -16.88 -22.50 4.98
N GLU A 10 -17.51 -21.74 5.88
CA GLU A 10 -18.08 -20.41 5.54
C GLU A 10 -16.99 -19.34 5.38
N ALA A 11 -15.97 -19.34 6.26
CA ALA A 11 -14.81 -18.46 6.14
C ALA A 11 -14.04 -18.66 4.82
N ARG A 12 -13.91 -19.91 4.34
CA ARG A 12 -13.32 -20.22 3.03
C ARG A 12 -14.16 -19.74 1.86
N ARG A 13 -15.50 -19.82 1.95
CA ARG A 13 -16.41 -19.31 0.91
C ARG A 13 -16.44 -17.78 0.82
N GLN A 14 -16.22 -17.06 1.93
CA GLN A 14 -16.08 -15.60 1.94
C GLN A 14 -14.68 -15.13 1.51
N ALA A 15 -13.63 -15.90 1.79
CA ALA A 15 -12.25 -15.54 1.45
C ALA A 15 -11.95 -15.53 -0.07
N ASP A 16 -12.66 -16.37 -0.86
CA ASP A 16 -12.51 -16.42 -2.33
C ASP A 16 -13.39 -15.39 -3.08
N GLN A 17 -14.33 -14.74 -2.40
CA GLN A 17 -15.19 -13.75 -3.04
C GLN A 17 -14.48 -12.39 -3.17
N GLY A 18 -13.92 -12.13 -4.35
CA GLY A 18 -13.50 -10.80 -4.77
C GLY A 18 -12.13 -10.73 -5.47
N TRP A 19 -11.32 -11.77 -5.39
CA TRP A 19 -10.05 -11.84 -6.13
C TRP A 19 -10.31 -12.23 -7.59
N SER A 20 -9.95 -11.35 -8.55
CA SER A 20 -10.08 -11.68 -9.98
C SER A 20 -8.95 -12.60 -10.45
N VAL A 21 -9.30 -13.53 -11.34
CA VAL A 21 -8.37 -14.43 -12.03
C VAL A 21 -7.68 -13.78 -13.24
N ARG A 22 -8.23 -12.66 -13.72
CA ARG A 22 -7.66 -11.86 -14.81
C ARG A 22 -6.94 -10.65 -14.23
N GLN A 23 -5.93 -10.18 -14.95
CA GLN A 23 -5.28 -8.92 -14.62
C GLN A 23 -6.27 -7.77 -14.76
N ARG A 24 -6.07 -6.72 -13.97
CA ARG A 24 -6.92 -5.53 -13.99
C ARG A 24 -6.11 -4.24 -13.99
N THR A 25 -6.66 -3.26 -14.69
CA THR A 25 -6.15 -1.89 -14.83
C THR A 25 -7.33 -0.90 -14.64
N LEU A 26 -7.09 0.39 -14.78
CA LEU A 26 -8.13 1.42 -14.76
C LEU A 26 -8.84 1.53 -16.12
N LYS A 27 -10.10 1.97 -16.16
CA LYS A 27 -10.79 2.26 -17.45
C LYS A 27 -10.34 3.57 -18.07
N SER A 28 -10.02 4.56 -17.24
CA SER A 28 -9.57 5.89 -17.66
C SER A 28 -8.49 6.41 -16.71
N SER A 29 -7.78 7.45 -17.15
CA SER A 29 -6.82 8.13 -16.26
C SER A 29 -7.55 9.00 -15.25
N ILE A 30 -7.05 9.06 -14.01
CA ILE A 30 -7.57 9.95 -12.97
C ILE A 30 -6.44 10.60 -12.19
N GLY A 31 -6.59 11.88 -11.86
CA GLY A 31 -5.61 12.65 -11.12
C GLY A 31 -6.12 13.13 -9.77
N CYS A 32 -5.18 13.38 -8.85
CA CYS A 32 -5.43 14.09 -7.62
C CYS A 32 -4.29 15.04 -7.29
N THR A 33 -4.60 16.00 -6.42
CA THR A 33 -3.62 16.92 -5.86
C THR A 33 -3.71 16.85 -4.34
N GLY A 34 -2.56 16.78 -3.68
CA GLY A 34 -2.48 16.76 -2.23
C GLY A 34 -1.16 17.31 -1.71
N ILE A 35 -0.96 17.22 -0.41
CA ILE A 35 0.30 17.61 0.25
C ILE A 35 1.10 16.35 0.55
N GLY A 36 2.41 16.38 0.31
CA GLY A 36 3.31 15.33 0.77
C GLY A 36 3.50 15.39 2.29
N LEU A 37 3.42 14.25 2.99
CA LEU A 37 3.52 14.19 4.45
C LEU A 37 4.85 14.75 4.95
N HIS A 38 5.97 14.31 4.36
CA HIS A 38 7.30 14.64 4.86
C HIS A 38 7.83 15.93 4.25
N CYS A 39 7.72 16.09 2.92
CA CYS A 39 8.24 17.26 2.21
C CYS A 39 7.37 18.51 2.40
N GLY A 40 6.07 18.35 2.67
CA GLY A 40 5.11 19.45 2.78
C GLY A 40 4.80 20.16 1.45
N GLN A 41 5.25 19.61 0.32
CA GLN A 41 5.03 20.19 -1.00
C GLN A 41 3.66 19.80 -1.56
N ARG A 42 3.12 20.65 -2.44
CA ARG A 42 1.93 20.33 -3.23
C ARG A 42 2.30 19.36 -4.36
N ILE A 43 1.71 18.18 -4.33
CA ILE A 43 1.98 17.08 -5.26
C ILE A 43 0.77 16.87 -6.17
N ASN A 44 1.03 16.79 -7.47
CA ASN A 44 0.08 16.31 -8.47
C ASN A 44 0.44 14.89 -8.84
N MET A 45 -0.54 13.99 -8.77
CA MET A 45 -0.39 12.59 -9.12
C MET A 45 -1.51 12.17 -10.08
N THR A 46 -1.16 11.43 -11.12
CA THR A 46 -2.11 10.87 -12.09
C THR A 46 -1.90 9.36 -12.21
N LEU A 47 -3.00 8.61 -12.11
CA LEU A 47 -3.05 7.18 -12.32
C LEU A 47 -3.51 6.91 -13.74
N HIS A 48 -2.68 6.24 -14.53
CA HIS A 48 -2.97 5.89 -15.92
C HIS A 48 -3.20 4.39 -16.07
N PRO A 49 -4.18 3.96 -16.89
CA PRO A 49 -4.26 2.58 -17.33
C PRO A 49 -2.95 2.13 -17.96
N ALA A 50 -2.55 0.90 -17.67
CA ALA A 50 -1.39 0.26 -18.29
C ALA A 50 -1.75 -1.09 -18.94
N GLU A 51 -0.93 -1.49 -19.91
CA GLU A 51 -1.03 -2.77 -20.62
C GLU A 51 -0.79 -3.97 -19.69
N PRO A 52 -1.22 -5.19 -20.07
CA PRO A 52 -0.97 -6.39 -19.30
C PRO A 52 0.52 -6.57 -18.98
N ASP A 53 0.80 -7.15 -17.82
CA ASP A 53 2.15 -7.44 -17.29
C ASP A 53 3.06 -6.22 -17.09
N THR A 54 2.54 -4.99 -17.20
CA THR A 54 3.28 -3.77 -16.85
C THR A 54 3.62 -3.73 -15.35
N GLY A 55 2.70 -4.21 -14.50
CA GLY A 55 2.80 -4.03 -13.06
C GLY A 55 2.45 -2.61 -12.62
N ILE A 56 2.81 -2.28 -11.37
CA ILE A 56 2.70 -0.94 -10.83
C ILE A 56 4.02 -0.20 -11.06
N VAL A 57 3.98 0.90 -11.80
CA VAL A 57 5.18 1.65 -12.19
C VAL A 57 5.01 3.13 -11.86
N PHE A 58 5.95 3.69 -11.09
CA PHE A 58 6.01 5.12 -10.84
C PHE A 58 6.81 5.83 -11.95
N ARG A 59 6.37 7.03 -12.31
CA ARG A 59 7.04 7.91 -13.27
C ARG A 59 7.13 9.32 -12.68
N ARG A 60 8.36 9.74 -12.35
CA ARG A 60 8.65 11.10 -11.88
C ARG A 60 8.65 12.09 -13.04
N SER A 61 7.69 13.01 -13.04
CA SER A 61 7.64 14.12 -14.00
C SER A 61 8.76 15.13 -13.70
N GLY A 62 9.32 15.76 -14.72
CA GLY A 62 10.40 16.75 -14.58
C GLY A 62 11.82 16.17 -14.49
N VAL A 63 11.96 14.84 -14.64
CA VAL A 63 13.25 14.17 -14.87
C VAL A 63 13.40 13.90 -16.37
N ALA A 64 14.64 13.93 -16.89
CA ALA A 64 14.93 13.62 -18.29
C ALA A 64 14.29 12.27 -18.72
N ALA A 65 13.88 12.18 -19.99
CA ALA A 65 13.16 11.02 -20.53
C ALA A 65 13.88 9.70 -20.20
N ASN A 66 13.11 8.70 -19.76
CA ASN A 66 13.51 7.38 -19.24
C ASN A 66 14.16 7.33 -17.83
N GLY A 67 14.74 8.43 -17.32
CA GLY A 67 15.38 8.43 -15.99
C GLY A 67 14.40 8.49 -14.80
N GLY A 68 13.13 8.81 -15.04
CA GLY A 68 12.12 8.96 -13.99
C GLY A 68 11.31 7.71 -13.66
N VAL A 69 11.59 6.56 -14.29
CA VAL A 69 10.77 5.35 -14.16
C VAL A 69 11.26 4.47 -13.00
N ILE A 70 10.35 4.05 -12.13
CA ILE A 70 10.64 3.21 -10.96
C ILE A 70 9.55 2.13 -10.82
N PRO A 71 9.83 0.86 -11.16
CA PRO A 71 8.91 -0.24 -10.89
C PRO A 71 8.70 -0.42 -9.38
N ALA A 72 7.46 -0.62 -8.93
CA ALA A 72 7.16 -0.84 -7.51
C ALA A 72 7.48 -2.29 -7.09
N LEU A 73 8.77 -2.62 -7.09
CA LEU A 73 9.30 -3.92 -6.70
C LEU A 73 10.01 -3.84 -5.35
N TRP A 74 10.02 -4.94 -4.60
CA TRP A 74 10.74 -5.02 -3.31
C TRP A 74 12.24 -4.70 -3.46
N SER A 75 12.84 -5.04 -4.61
CA SER A 75 14.25 -4.79 -4.92
C SER A 75 14.55 -3.33 -5.27
N GLN A 76 13.53 -2.48 -5.38
CA GLN A 76 13.67 -1.04 -5.59
C GLN A 76 13.50 -0.25 -4.29
N VAL A 77 13.22 -0.91 -3.16
CA VAL A 77 13.13 -0.24 -1.85
C VAL A 77 14.53 0.24 -1.44
N VAL A 78 14.69 1.54 -1.23
CA VAL A 78 15.96 2.19 -0.87
C VAL A 78 15.97 2.78 0.54
N ASP A 79 14.80 3.01 1.14
CA ASP A 79 14.66 3.48 2.52
C ASP A 79 13.33 3.02 3.11
N THR A 80 13.31 2.78 4.42
CA THR A 80 12.13 2.38 5.20
C THR A 80 11.95 3.20 6.48
N ARG A 81 12.71 4.30 6.64
CA ARG A 81 12.58 5.20 7.80
C ARG A 81 11.34 6.07 7.63
N LEU A 82 10.40 5.92 8.56
CA LEU A 82 9.12 6.65 8.65
C LEU A 82 8.10 6.36 7.52
N CYS A 83 8.55 5.96 6.33
CA CYS A 83 7.72 5.53 5.21
C CYS A 83 8.49 4.55 4.31
N THR A 84 7.84 3.97 3.30
CA THR A 84 8.54 3.19 2.26
C THR A 84 8.97 4.09 1.12
N VAL A 85 10.25 4.03 0.75
CA VAL A 85 10.82 4.76 -0.38
C VAL A 85 11.34 3.79 -1.42
N ILE A 86 10.89 3.95 -2.67
CA ILE A 86 11.44 3.24 -3.82
C ILE A 86 12.33 4.17 -4.64
N GLY A 87 13.36 3.61 -5.28
CA GLY A 87 14.29 4.37 -6.11
C GLY A 87 14.85 3.55 -7.27
N ASN A 88 15.38 4.24 -8.28
CA ASN A 88 16.10 3.64 -9.39
C ASN A 88 17.61 3.92 -9.34
N THR A 89 18.35 3.38 -10.31
CA THR A 89 19.81 3.52 -10.41
C THR A 89 20.28 4.95 -10.68
N ASP A 90 19.40 5.82 -11.16
CA ASP A 90 19.71 7.22 -11.48
C ASP A 90 19.52 8.14 -10.26
N GLY A 91 19.22 7.57 -9.08
CA GLY A 91 19.01 8.31 -7.82
C GLY A 91 17.63 8.97 -7.72
N VAL A 92 16.71 8.67 -8.63
CA VAL A 92 15.33 9.16 -8.57
C VAL A 92 14.55 8.30 -7.58
N VAL A 93 13.82 8.97 -6.67
CA VAL A 93 13.04 8.30 -5.61
C VAL A 93 11.59 8.76 -5.56
N VAL A 94 10.73 7.90 -5.02
CA VAL A 94 9.36 8.20 -4.58
C VAL A 94 9.13 7.59 -3.20
N GLY A 95 8.81 8.41 -2.21
CA GLY A 95 8.45 8.01 -0.85
C GLY A 95 6.95 7.88 -0.62
N THR A 96 6.60 7.36 0.56
CA THR A 96 5.22 7.29 1.07
C THR A 96 4.29 6.47 0.16
N VAL A 97 4.84 5.45 -0.52
CA VAL A 97 4.12 4.65 -1.52
C VAL A 97 3.12 3.67 -0.91
N GLU A 98 3.28 3.32 0.36
CA GLU A 98 2.62 2.20 1.03
C GLU A 98 1.09 2.27 1.04
N HIS A 99 0.48 3.44 1.27
CA HIS A 99 -0.99 3.55 1.29
C HIS A 99 -1.59 3.40 -0.11
N LEU A 100 -0.93 3.95 -1.12
CA LEU A 100 -1.35 3.81 -2.52
C LEU A 100 -1.19 2.36 -2.98
N LEU A 101 -0.06 1.71 -2.65
CA LEU A 101 0.15 0.30 -2.95
C LEU A 101 -0.84 -0.61 -2.21
N ALA A 102 -1.18 -0.30 -0.97
CA ALA A 102 -2.22 -1.00 -0.23
C ALA A 102 -3.58 -0.87 -0.91
N ALA A 103 -3.91 0.33 -1.41
CA ALA A 103 -5.13 0.54 -2.19
C ALA A 103 -5.15 -0.32 -3.47
N PHE A 104 -4.07 -0.31 -4.27
CA PHE A 104 -3.99 -1.16 -5.48
C PHE A 104 -4.17 -2.64 -5.16
N ALA A 105 -3.46 -3.14 -4.13
CA ALA A 105 -3.60 -4.53 -3.71
C ALA A 105 -5.03 -4.84 -3.24
N GLY A 106 -5.62 -3.93 -2.46
CA GLY A 106 -6.95 -4.03 -1.90
C GLY A 106 -8.06 -4.09 -2.95
N VAL A 107 -7.97 -3.31 -4.04
CA VAL A 107 -8.99 -3.31 -5.11
C VAL A 107 -8.62 -4.15 -6.35
N CYS A 108 -7.55 -4.95 -6.24
CA CYS A 108 -7.03 -5.82 -7.30
C CYS A 108 -6.56 -5.09 -8.56
N ILE A 109 -5.85 -3.96 -8.45
CA ILE A 109 -5.13 -3.38 -9.60
C ILE A 109 -3.80 -4.10 -9.77
N ASP A 110 -3.54 -4.59 -10.99
CA ASP A 110 -2.30 -5.25 -11.37
C ASP A 110 -1.40 -4.33 -12.19
N ASN A 111 -1.99 -3.53 -13.09
CA ASN A 111 -1.27 -2.71 -14.04
C ASN A 111 -1.70 -1.25 -13.94
N VAL A 112 -0.78 -0.35 -13.62
CA VAL A 112 -1.02 1.10 -13.57
C VAL A 112 0.31 1.85 -13.68
N VAL A 113 0.30 2.98 -14.40
CA VAL A 113 1.40 3.94 -14.35
C VAL A 113 1.00 5.10 -13.44
N VAL A 114 1.78 5.32 -12.38
CA VAL A 114 1.63 6.42 -11.42
C VAL A 114 2.55 7.55 -11.85
N GLU A 115 2.02 8.55 -12.53
CA GLU A 115 2.75 9.77 -12.84
C GLU A 115 2.70 10.74 -11.64
N ILE A 116 3.85 11.29 -11.24
CA ILE A 116 3.94 12.13 -10.05
C ILE A 116 5.04 13.20 -10.19
N ASN A 117 4.73 14.45 -9.84
CA ASN A 117 5.69 15.55 -9.94
C ASN A 117 6.56 15.73 -8.67
N GLY A 118 6.20 15.06 -7.57
CA GLY A 118 6.83 15.18 -6.26
C GLY A 118 7.71 14.00 -5.85
N PRO A 119 8.55 14.17 -4.82
CA PRO A 119 9.38 13.09 -4.28
C PRO A 119 8.62 12.09 -3.40
N GLU A 120 7.33 12.27 -3.17
CA GLU A 120 6.49 11.36 -2.40
C GLU A 120 5.05 11.41 -2.86
N VAL A 121 4.30 10.33 -2.60
CA VAL A 121 2.84 10.26 -2.81
C VAL A 121 2.13 11.25 -1.87
N PRO A 122 1.09 11.98 -2.33
CA PRO A 122 0.31 12.85 -1.44
C PRO A 122 -0.33 12.05 -0.30
N ILE A 123 -0.29 12.58 0.93
CA ILE A 123 -0.77 11.84 2.11
C ILE A 123 -2.30 11.69 2.17
N MET A 124 -3.02 12.53 1.42
CA MET A 124 -4.48 12.62 1.41
C MET A 124 -5.02 12.85 2.83
N ASP A 125 -5.84 11.93 3.35
CA ASP A 125 -6.35 11.97 4.72
C ASP A 125 -5.53 11.09 5.70
N GLY A 126 -4.40 10.56 5.23
CA GLY A 126 -3.56 9.62 5.97
C GLY A 126 -3.98 8.15 5.85
N SER A 127 -4.99 7.82 5.04
CA SER A 127 -5.47 6.45 4.80
C SER A 127 -5.40 6.06 3.32
N ALA A 128 -5.85 4.85 3.00
CA ALA A 128 -5.96 4.35 1.62
C ALA A 128 -7.33 4.69 0.97
N ALA A 129 -8.34 5.09 1.76
CA ALA A 129 -9.70 5.28 1.28
C ALA A 129 -9.82 6.34 0.16
N PRO A 130 -9.11 7.48 0.19
CA PRO A 130 -9.15 8.44 -0.91
C PRO A 130 -8.65 7.85 -2.24
N PHE A 131 -7.65 6.95 -2.20
CA PHE A 131 -7.14 6.29 -3.41
C PHE A 131 -8.12 5.25 -3.94
N VAL A 132 -8.77 4.48 -3.05
CA VAL A 132 -9.84 3.56 -3.43
C VAL A 132 -10.95 4.32 -4.15
N PHE A 133 -11.41 5.43 -3.57
CA PHE A 133 -12.44 6.28 -4.17
C PHE A 133 -12.04 6.79 -5.57
N LEU A 134 -10.81 7.28 -5.74
CA LEU A 134 -10.32 7.72 -7.05
C LEU A 134 -10.37 6.59 -8.09
N MET A 135 -9.94 5.38 -7.72
CA MET A 135 -9.96 4.25 -8.64
C MET A 135 -11.38 3.77 -8.96
N GLU A 136 -12.31 3.84 -8.00
CA GLU A 136 -13.73 3.58 -8.24
C GLU A 136 -14.34 4.59 -9.21
N CYS A 137 -13.99 5.88 -9.09
CA CYS A 137 -14.40 6.92 -10.03
C CYS A 137 -13.83 6.70 -11.44
N ALA A 138 -12.56 6.30 -11.56
CA ALA A 138 -11.94 5.96 -12.84
C ALA A 138 -12.54 4.67 -13.45
N GLY A 139 -13.03 3.78 -12.60
CA GLY A 139 -13.54 2.47 -12.96
C GLY A 139 -12.43 1.45 -13.26
N PHE A 140 -12.81 0.17 -13.21
CA PHE A 140 -11.91 -0.96 -13.39
C PHE A 140 -12.09 -1.65 -14.74
N CYS A 141 -10.99 -2.03 -15.39
CA CYS A 141 -10.98 -2.77 -16.64
C CYS A 141 -10.25 -4.11 -16.46
N GLU A 142 -10.94 -5.23 -16.71
CA GLU A 142 -10.27 -6.54 -16.78
C GLU A 142 -9.57 -6.71 -18.11
N GLN A 143 -8.35 -7.23 -18.06
CA GLN A 143 -7.50 -7.44 -19.23
C GLN A 143 -7.52 -8.90 -19.65
N ASN A 144 -7.29 -9.17 -20.93
CA ASN A 144 -7.21 -10.52 -21.46
C ASN A 144 -5.87 -11.21 -21.13
N ALA A 145 -5.49 -11.22 -19.86
CA ALA A 145 -4.28 -11.84 -19.33
C ALA A 145 -4.58 -12.43 -17.95
N LEU A 146 -3.95 -13.57 -17.63
CA LEU A 146 -4.12 -14.21 -16.33
C LEU A 146 -3.34 -13.47 -15.25
N ARG A 147 -3.96 -13.31 -14.09
CA ARG A 147 -3.32 -12.76 -12.91
C ARG A 147 -2.34 -13.77 -12.32
N ARG A 148 -1.15 -13.30 -11.93
CA ARG A 148 -0.15 -14.10 -11.24
C ARG A 148 -0.22 -13.84 -9.74
N ALA A 149 -0.10 -14.89 -8.94
CA ALA A 149 -0.09 -14.81 -7.49
C ALA A 149 1.10 -15.61 -6.91
N ILE A 150 1.63 -15.14 -5.78
CA ILE A 150 2.70 -15.84 -5.06
C ILE A 150 2.05 -16.79 -4.04
N ARG A 151 2.18 -18.10 -4.29
CA ARG A 151 1.72 -19.13 -3.34
C ARG A 151 2.84 -19.57 -2.41
N LEU A 152 2.66 -19.30 -1.13
CA LEU A 152 3.56 -19.78 -0.09
C LEU A 152 3.48 -21.31 0.04
N ARG A 153 4.64 -21.98 -0.04
CA ARG A 153 4.76 -23.44 0.08
C ARG A 153 5.26 -23.89 1.45
N LYS A 154 6.02 -23.04 2.13
CA LYS A 154 6.60 -23.27 3.45
C LYS A 154 6.56 -21.98 4.26
N LYS A 155 6.67 -22.12 5.58
CA LYS A 155 6.80 -20.99 6.50
C LYS A 155 8.07 -20.21 6.20
N VAL A 156 7.97 -18.89 6.15
CA VAL A 156 9.11 -17.97 6.08
C VAL A 156 9.00 -17.02 7.27
N GLN A 157 10.10 -16.76 7.98
CA GLN A 157 10.11 -15.87 9.14
C GLN A 157 11.39 -15.04 9.18
N VAL A 158 11.27 -13.80 9.63
CA VAL A 158 12.39 -12.89 9.91
C VAL A 158 12.15 -12.27 11.29
N ARG A 159 13.21 -12.21 12.11
CA ARG A 159 13.18 -11.61 13.44
C ARG A 159 14.32 -10.61 13.57
N GLU A 160 14.01 -9.46 14.15
CA GLU A 160 14.98 -8.44 14.52
C GLU A 160 14.60 -7.91 15.92
N GLY A 161 15.38 -8.27 16.94
CA GLY A 161 15.04 -7.97 18.33
C GLY A 161 13.66 -8.54 18.72
N ASP A 162 12.78 -7.66 19.18
CA ASP A 162 11.39 -7.94 19.56
C ASP A 162 10.42 -7.97 18.35
N ARG A 163 10.86 -7.54 17.16
CA ARG A 163 10.05 -7.51 15.94
C ARG A 163 10.08 -8.86 15.23
N LEU A 164 8.92 -9.28 14.71
CA LEU A 164 8.75 -10.54 14.01
C LEU A 164 7.80 -10.37 12.82
N ALA A 165 8.24 -10.80 11.64
CA ALA A 165 7.39 -10.97 10.46
C ALA A 165 7.37 -12.45 10.06
N VAL A 166 6.17 -13.01 9.85
CA VAL A 166 6.00 -14.43 9.49
C VAL A 166 4.97 -14.59 8.39
N LEU A 167 5.33 -15.40 7.39
CA LEU A 167 4.46 -15.84 6.32
C LEU A 167 4.18 -17.34 6.48
N TYR A 168 2.90 -17.70 6.54
CA TYR A 168 2.44 -19.09 6.64
C TYR A 168 1.75 -19.54 5.35
N PRO A 169 1.98 -20.77 4.87
CA PRO A 169 1.12 -21.37 3.85
C PRO A 169 -0.33 -21.43 4.34
N THR A 170 -1.27 -21.03 3.48
CA THR A 170 -2.70 -21.20 3.72
C THR A 170 -3.32 -22.11 2.65
N ALA A 171 -4.41 -22.79 3.01
CA ALA A 171 -5.17 -23.65 2.09
C ALA A 171 -5.95 -22.85 1.04
N GLY A 172 -6.17 -21.55 1.28
CA GLY A 172 -6.85 -20.61 0.38
C GLY A 172 -6.97 -19.23 1.01
N GLY A 173 -7.26 -18.22 0.17
CA GLY A 173 -7.38 -16.82 0.58
C GLY A 173 -6.07 -16.15 1.00
N PHE A 174 -6.21 -14.93 1.50
CA PHE A 174 -5.13 -14.13 2.05
C PHE A 174 -5.61 -13.51 3.37
N SER A 175 -4.83 -13.67 4.44
CA SER A 175 -5.12 -13.07 5.74
C SER A 175 -3.90 -12.36 6.27
N VAL A 176 -4.13 -11.24 6.94
CA VAL A 176 -3.08 -10.45 7.58
C VAL A 176 -3.38 -10.37 9.07
N GLY A 177 -2.38 -10.70 9.87
CA GLY A 177 -2.39 -10.49 11.31
C GLY A 177 -1.32 -9.47 11.69
N CYS A 178 -1.68 -8.50 12.53
CA CYS A 178 -0.76 -7.52 13.06
C CYS A 178 -0.95 -7.39 14.58
N GLU A 179 0.17 -7.36 15.29
CA GLU A 179 0.21 -7.07 16.72
C GLU A 179 1.13 -5.87 16.92
N ILE A 180 0.63 -4.88 17.65
CA ILE A 180 1.37 -3.68 18.04
C ILE A 180 1.48 -3.60 19.56
N VAL A 181 2.59 -3.06 20.03
CA VAL A 181 2.84 -2.82 21.46
C VAL A 181 3.46 -1.43 21.59
N PHE A 182 2.67 -0.49 22.11
CA PHE A 182 3.14 0.87 22.38
C PHE A 182 3.11 1.18 23.88
N PRO A 183 4.11 1.88 24.44
CA PRO A 183 4.13 2.36 25.82
C PRO A 183 3.19 3.57 26.02
N SER A 184 2.01 3.55 25.41
CA SER A 184 0.98 4.57 25.51
C SER A 184 -0.29 3.93 26.02
N ARG A 185 -1.02 4.60 26.93
CA ARG A 185 -2.32 4.08 27.43
C ARG A 185 -3.41 4.11 26.35
N VAL A 186 -3.28 4.98 25.34
CA VAL A 186 -4.28 5.16 24.28
C VAL A 186 -4.14 4.07 23.21
N VAL A 187 -2.90 3.75 22.82
CA VAL A 187 -2.63 2.71 21.81
C VAL A 187 -2.46 1.35 22.48
N ALA A 188 -1.63 1.27 23.52
CA ALA A 188 -1.33 0.07 24.29
C ALA A 188 -0.93 -1.13 23.41
N ARG A 189 -1.21 -2.35 23.89
CA ARG A 189 -1.04 -3.57 23.12
C ARG A 189 -2.34 -3.92 22.42
N GLN A 190 -2.28 -4.12 21.10
CA GLN A 190 -3.44 -4.49 20.29
C GLN A 190 -3.03 -5.60 19.32
N ALA A 191 -3.97 -6.49 19.02
CA ALA A 191 -3.79 -7.52 18.00
C ALA A 191 -5.04 -7.61 17.15
N HIS A 192 -4.87 -7.67 15.84
CA HIS A 192 -5.96 -7.80 14.88
C HIS A 192 -5.59 -8.78 13.77
N VAL A 193 -6.56 -9.59 13.35
CA VAL A 193 -6.40 -10.54 12.25
C VAL A 193 -7.62 -10.40 11.34
N VAL A 194 -7.37 -10.26 10.05
CA VAL A 194 -8.41 -10.04 9.04
C VAL A 194 -8.15 -10.92 7.82
N ALA A 195 -9.22 -11.51 7.28
CA ALA A 195 -9.20 -12.12 5.96
C ALA A 195 -9.39 -11.01 4.92
N VAL A 196 -8.41 -10.82 4.04
CA VAL A 196 -8.39 -9.71 3.10
C VAL A 196 -8.96 -10.17 1.76
N ASN A 197 -9.98 -9.45 1.31
CA ASN A 197 -10.50 -9.43 -0.06
C ASN A 197 -10.95 -7.99 -0.36
N PRO A 198 -11.31 -7.63 -1.61
CA PRO A 198 -11.64 -6.24 -1.91
C PRO A 198 -12.80 -5.65 -1.11
N PRO A 199 -13.95 -6.34 -0.93
CA PRO A 199 -15.01 -5.83 -0.07
C PRO A 199 -14.55 -5.55 1.37
N VAL A 200 -13.81 -6.47 1.99
CA VAL A 200 -13.30 -6.33 3.36
C VAL A 200 -12.25 -5.23 3.45
N PHE A 201 -11.33 -5.14 2.48
CA PHE A 201 -10.33 -4.08 2.46
C PHE A 201 -11.00 -2.70 2.42
N SER A 202 -11.94 -2.49 1.49
CA SER A 202 -12.65 -1.21 1.38
C SER A 202 -13.43 -0.88 2.65
N ALA A 203 -14.14 -1.84 3.24
CA ALA A 203 -15.01 -1.59 4.39
C ALA A 203 -14.26 -1.46 5.73
N GLU A 204 -13.25 -2.29 5.98
CA GLU A 204 -12.65 -2.46 7.32
C GLU A 204 -11.23 -1.88 7.43
N ILE A 205 -10.49 -1.79 6.33
CA ILE A 205 -9.05 -1.45 6.35
C ILE A 205 -8.79 -0.07 5.75
N SER A 206 -9.40 0.25 4.61
CA SER A 206 -9.01 1.40 3.78
C SER A 206 -9.05 2.74 4.50
N ARG A 207 -9.96 2.89 5.47
CA ARG A 207 -10.21 4.13 6.23
C ARG A 207 -9.32 4.29 7.47
N ALA A 208 -8.52 3.28 7.81
CA ALA A 208 -7.57 3.38 8.92
C ALA A 208 -6.46 4.38 8.55
N ARG A 209 -6.36 5.48 9.30
CA ARG A 209 -5.36 6.52 9.08
C ARG A 209 -4.05 6.17 9.78
N THR A 210 -2.94 6.65 9.23
CA THR A 210 -1.66 6.71 9.94
C THR A 210 -1.79 7.52 11.24
N PHE A 211 -0.89 7.27 12.17
CA PHE A 211 -0.85 7.98 13.45
C PHE A 211 0.61 8.24 13.86
N GLY A 212 0.80 9.24 14.71
CA GLY A 212 2.07 9.53 15.37
C GLY A 212 1.81 10.24 16.69
N PHE A 213 2.81 10.30 17.56
CA PHE A 213 2.67 10.98 18.85
C PHE A 213 2.95 12.48 18.71
N LEU A 214 2.11 13.32 19.31
CA LEU A 214 2.24 14.78 19.24
C LEU A 214 3.62 15.26 19.73
N GLU A 215 4.15 14.60 20.76
CA GLU A 215 5.47 14.88 21.35
C GLU A 215 6.62 14.68 20.34
N GLU A 216 6.46 13.77 19.37
CA GLU A 216 7.45 13.48 18.33
C GLU A 216 7.37 14.46 17.16
N VAL A 217 6.21 15.11 16.95
CA VAL A 217 5.98 16.01 15.79
C VAL A 217 6.97 17.17 15.76
N ALA A 218 7.27 17.77 16.91
CA ALA A 218 8.22 18.88 16.98
C ALA A 218 9.64 18.44 16.55
N GLN A 219 10.07 17.26 16.99
CA GLN A 219 11.38 16.70 16.63
C GLN A 219 11.43 16.32 15.14
N LEU A 220 10.37 15.69 14.62
CA LEU A 220 10.27 15.35 13.20
C LEU A 220 10.35 16.60 12.31
N ARG A 221 9.61 17.65 12.67
CA ARG A 221 9.66 18.93 11.93
C ARG A 221 11.03 19.59 11.99
N ALA A 222 11.70 19.55 13.15
CA ALA A 222 13.07 20.05 13.31
C ALA A 222 14.07 19.27 12.44
N ALA A 223 13.85 17.97 12.23
CA ALA A 223 14.62 17.12 11.32
C ALA A 223 14.21 17.26 9.83
N GLY A 224 13.29 18.17 9.51
CA GLY A 224 12.79 18.41 8.16
C GLY A 224 11.76 17.39 7.65
N LEU A 225 11.18 16.59 8.54
CA LEU A 225 10.19 15.56 8.27
C LEU A 225 8.79 16.00 8.76
N ALA A 226 7.73 15.30 8.34
CA ALA A 226 6.35 15.57 8.74
C ALA A 226 5.88 17.03 8.56
N ARG A 227 6.43 17.75 7.56
CA ARG A 227 6.13 19.16 7.29
C ARG A 227 4.71 19.37 6.78
N GLY A 228 4.14 18.36 6.11
CA GLY A 228 2.75 18.34 5.63
C GLY A 228 1.77 17.71 6.61
N GLY A 229 2.21 17.25 7.78
CA GLY A 229 1.34 16.61 8.78
C GLY A 229 0.37 17.60 9.42
N SER A 230 -0.92 17.26 9.43
CA SER A 230 -2.01 18.00 10.05
C SER A 230 -3.02 17.06 10.74
N LEU A 231 -3.96 17.62 11.50
CA LEU A 231 -5.09 16.90 12.13
C LEU A 231 -6.22 16.62 11.15
#